data_AF-A0AAQ4F7K2-F1
#
_entry.id   AF-A0AAQ4F7K2-F1
#
_cell.length_a   1.000
_cell.length_b   1.000
_cell.length_c   1.000
_cell.angle_alpha   90.00
_cell.angle_beta   90.00
_cell.angle_gamma   90.00
#
_symmetry.space_group_name_H-M   'P 1'
#
loop_
_entity.id
_entity.type
_entity.pdbx_description
1 polymer ?
#
loop_
_entity_poly.entity_id
_entity_poly.type
_entity_poly.pdbx_seq_one_letter_code
_entity_poly.pdbx_strand_id
1 'polypeptide(L)'
;MSGRDRIPIFPSRMAMTLMRLRLKGAQKGHSLLKKKADALQMRFRAILKKIVETKSLMGDLMKEAAFSLAEAKFTSGDFNQVVLQNVTRAQVKVRSRKDNVAGVTLPIFECYQEGTDTNELAGLARGGQKLGKLKKNYFEAVKLLVELASLQTSFITLDSVIKTTNRRVNAIEYVIIPRIDRTLDYITSELDEREREEFF
;
A
#
# COMPACT_ATOMS: atom_id res chain seq x y z
N MET A 1 -4.62 4.52 -43.16
CA MET A 1 -3.94 4.72 -41.86
C MET A 1 -4.98 5.09 -40.81
N SER A 2 -4.97 4.37 -39.68
CA SER A 2 -6.08 4.29 -38.71
C SER A 2 -6.49 5.66 -38.13
N GLY A 3 -7.78 6.00 -38.20
CA GLY A 3 -8.35 7.22 -37.61
C GLY A 3 -8.29 7.29 -36.06
N ARG A 4 -7.55 6.40 -35.40
CA ARG A 4 -7.37 6.37 -33.93
C ARG A 4 -6.16 7.15 -33.41
N ASP A 5 -5.29 7.60 -34.31
CA ASP A 5 -4.03 8.25 -33.97
C ASP A 5 -4.14 9.74 -33.64
N ARG A 6 -5.30 10.34 -33.92
CA ARG A 6 -5.57 11.77 -33.75
C ARG A 6 -6.85 11.98 -32.93
N ILE A 7 -7.05 13.19 -32.42
CA ILE A 7 -8.30 13.56 -31.79
C ILE A 7 -9.23 14.07 -32.91
N PRO A 8 -10.46 13.56 -33.05
CA PRO A 8 -11.38 14.02 -34.08
C PRO A 8 -11.88 15.42 -33.71
N ILE A 9 -11.24 16.45 -34.26
CA ILE A 9 -11.62 17.85 -34.11
C ILE A 9 -11.53 18.56 -35.45
N PHE A 10 -12.42 19.53 -35.67
CA PHE A 10 -12.38 20.37 -36.85
C PHE A 10 -11.22 21.39 -36.74
N PRO A 11 -10.39 21.56 -37.79
CA PRO A 11 -9.27 22.48 -37.76
C PRO A 11 -9.76 23.94 -37.68
N SER A 12 -9.43 24.63 -36.59
CA SER A 12 -9.70 26.05 -36.40
C SER A 12 -8.64 26.67 -35.48
N ARG A 13 -8.43 27.99 -35.56
CA ARG A 13 -7.52 28.71 -34.65
C ARG A 13 -7.90 28.53 -33.17
N MET A 14 -9.20 28.42 -32.87
CA MET A 14 -9.70 28.10 -31.52
C MET A 14 -9.36 26.66 -31.09
N ALA A 15 -9.47 25.70 -32.01
CA ALA A 15 -9.07 24.32 -31.73
C ALA A 15 -7.55 24.21 -31.49
N MET A 16 -6.74 24.99 -32.20
CA MET A 16 -5.29 25.05 -31.98
C MET A 16 -4.94 25.55 -30.58
N THR A 17 -5.54 26.65 -30.13
CA THR A 17 -5.31 27.18 -28.77
C THR A 17 -5.77 26.20 -27.68
N LEU A 18 -6.91 25.54 -27.88
CA LEU A 18 -7.39 24.49 -26.99
C LEU A 18 -6.41 23.31 -26.89
N MET A 19 -5.86 22.85 -28.02
CA MET A 19 -4.92 21.74 -28.04
C MET A 19 -3.55 22.11 -27.44
N ARG A 20 -3.05 23.33 -27.67
CA ARG A 20 -1.84 23.85 -27.00
C ARG A 20 -2.02 23.92 -25.48
N LEU A 21 -3.19 24.35 -25.01
CA LEU A 21 -3.51 24.35 -23.58
C LEU A 21 -3.55 22.94 -23.00
N ARG A 22 -4.17 21.98 -23.70
CA ARG A 22 -4.20 20.57 -23.30
C ARG A 22 -2.80 19.96 -23.25
N LEU A 23 -1.94 20.28 -24.22
CA LEU A 23 -0.55 19.83 -24.24
C LEU A 23 0.22 20.32 -23.02
N LYS A 24 0.15 21.62 -22.72
CA LYS A 24 0.79 22.21 -21.53
C LYS A 24 0.24 21.60 -20.24
N GLY A 25 -1.06 21.34 -20.18
CA GLY A 25 -1.72 20.63 -19.08
C GLY A 25 -1.21 19.20 -18.91
N ALA A 26 -1.09 18.45 -20.00
CA ALA A 26 -0.58 17.08 -20.01
C ALA A 26 0.90 17.01 -19.57
N GLN A 27 1.75 17.90 -20.07
CA GLN A 27 3.15 18.01 -19.66
C GLN A 27 3.29 18.34 -18.16
N LYS A 28 2.51 19.31 -17.66
CA LYS A 28 2.51 19.63 -16.23
C LYS A 28 2.00 18.47 -15.39
N GLY A 29 0.91 17.82 -15.81
CA GLY A 29 0.36 16.62 -15.17
C GLY A 29 1.35 15.46 -15.11
N HIS A 30 2.07 15.21 -16.20
CA HIS A 30 3.14 14.22 -16.26
C HIS A 30 4.23 14.51 -15.20
N SER A 31 4.71 15.76 -15.14
CA SER A 31 5.75 16.15 -14.18
C SER A 31 5.31 15.96 -12.71
N LEU A 32 4.04 16.26 -12.41
CA LEU A 32 3.47 16.13 -11.06
C LEU A 32 3.29 14.66 -10.67
N LEU A 33 2.77 13.84 -11.57
CA LEU A 33 2.60 12.41 -11.33
C LEU A 33 3.93 11.68 -11.20
N LYS A 34 4.95 12.09 -11.96
CA LYS A 34 6.31 11.55 -11.83
C LYS A 34 6.91 11.85 -10.45
N LYS A 35 6.84 13.10 -10.00
CA LYS A 35 7.26 13.49 -8.63
C LYS A 35 6.51 12.71 -7.54
N LYS A 36 5.20 12.49 -7.71
CA LYS A 36 4.40 11.68 -6.79
C LYS A 36 4.86 10.22 -6.78
N ALA A 37 5.11 9.64 -7.94
CA ALA A 37 5.59 8.26 -8.07
C ALA A 37 6.95 8.08 -7.39
N ASP A 38 7.88 9.01 -7.58
CA ASP A 38 9.21 8.97 -6.94
C ASP A 38 9.11 9.02 -5.41
N ALA A 39 8.26 9.90 -4.87
CA ALA A 39 8.01 10.01 -3.43
C ALA A 39 7.39 8.72 -2.85
N LEU A 40 6.42 8.13 -3.55
CA LEU A 40 5.82 6.86 -3.16
C LEU A 40 6.85 5.72 -3.21
N GLN A 41 7.71 5.70 -4.23
CA GLN A 41 8.72 4.65 -4.41
C GLN A 41 9.82 4.72 -3.34
N MET A 42 10.19 5.92 -2.90
CA MET A 42 11.08 6.10 -1.75
C MET A 42 10.47 5.51 -0.47
N ARG A 43 9.19 5.80 -0.20
CA ARG A 43 8.47 5.24 0.96
C ARG A 43 8.28 3.73 0.86
N PHE A 44 7.99 3.21 -0.33
CA PHE A 44 7.88 1.78 -0.61
C PHE A 44 9.16 1.02 -0.23
N ARG A 45 10.32 1.54 -0.65
CA ARG A 45 11.62 0.94 -0.30
C ARG A 45 11.90 1.00 1.20
N ALA A 46 11.51 2.08 1.88
CA ALA A 46 11.66 2.19 3.32
C ALA A 46 10.79 1.16 4.07
N ILE A 47 9.54 0.96 3.64
CA ILE A 47 8.64 -0.06 4.20
C ILE A 47 9.19 -1.47 3.93
N LEU A 48 9.70 -1.73 2.73
CA LEU A 48 10.28 -3.03 2.37
C LEU A 48 11.43 -3.42 3.32
N LYS A 49 12.36 -2.49 3.59
CA LYS A 49 13.45 -2.72 4.55
C LYS A 49 12.92 -3.07 5.93
N LYS A 50 11.96 -2.29 6.45
CA LYS A 50 11.33 -2.54 7.73
C LYS A 50 10.63 -3.89 7.78
N ILE A 51 9.96 -4.32 6.71
CA ILE A 51 9.31 -5.64 6.63
C ILE A 51 10.34 -6.76 6.76
N VAL A 52 11.48 -6.66 6.08
CA VAL A 52 12.53 -7.68 6.16
C VAL A 52 13.10 -7.77 7.57
N GLU A 53 13.41 -6.63 8.19
CA GLU A 53 13.91 -6.54 9.56
C GLU A 53 12.90 -7.12 10.57
N THR A 54 11.65 -6.65 10.54
CA THR A 54 10.59 -7.14 11.44
C THR A 54 10.25 -8.60 11.22
N LYS A 55 10.30 -9.11 9.98
CA LYS A 55 10.09 -10.54 9.70
C LYS A 55 11.20 -11.42 10.28
N SER A 56 12.44 -10.95 10.30
CA SER A 56 13.54 -11.65 10.96
C SER A 56 13.31 -11.70 12.48
N LEU A 57 13.02 -10.55 13.10
CA LEU A 57 12.74 -10.44 14.54
C LEU A 57 11.54 -11.31 14.94
N MET A 58 10.48 -11.35 14.12
CA MET A 58 9.33 -12.23 14.31
C MET A 58 9.73 -13.70 14.34
N GLY A 59 10.62 -14.11 13.44
CA GLY A 59 11.12 -15.48 13.38
C GLY A 59 11.79 -15.91 14.68
N ASP A 60 12.56 -15.02 15.30
CA ASP A 60 13.28 -15.33 16.54
C ASP A 60 12.35 -15.31 17.77
N LEU A 61 11.46 -14.32 17.89
CA LEU A 61 10.45 -14.29 18.96
C LEU A 61 9.49 -15.48 18.89
N MET A 62 9.09 -15.91 17.69
CA MET A 62 8.20 -17.05 17.54
C MET A 62 8.89 -18.37 17.91
N LYS A 63 10.20 -18.50 17.64
CA LYS A 63 10.99 -19.65 18.13
C LYS A 63 11.05 -19.65 19.66
N GLU A 64 11.30 -18.51 20.29
CA GLU A 64 11.34 -18.38 21.75
C GLU A 64 9.98 -18.69 22.40
N ALA A 65 8.88 -18.18 21.81
CA ALA A 65 7.53 -18.49 22.24
C ALA A 65 7.21 -19.98 22.10
N ALA A 66 7.60 -20.62 20.99
CA ALA A 66 7.42 -22.05 20.78
C ALA A 66 8.24 -22.89 21.77
N PHE A 67 9.46 -22.47 22.11
CA PHE A 67 10.27 -23.12 23.13
C PHE A 67 9.62 -22.99 24.52
N SER A 68 9.12 -21.80 24.85
CA SER A 68 8.39 -21.54 26.09
C SER A 68 7.13 -22.42 26.21
N LEU A 69 6.50 -22.74 25.08
CA LEU A 69 5.37 -23.70 25.03
C LEU A 69 5.81 -25.12 25.35
N ALA A 70 6.94 -25.57 24.82
CA ALA A 70 7.49 -26.87 25.17
C ALA A 70 7.81 -26.97 26.67
N GLU A 71 8.43 -25.94 27.26
CA GLU A 71 8.70 -25.90 28.71
C GLU A 71 7.43 -25.94 29.56
N ALA A 72 6.41 -25.16 29.16
CA ALA A 72 5.12 -25.13 29.84
C ALA A 72 4.44 -26.50 29.78
N LYS A 73 4.45 -27.18 28.62
CA LYS A 73 3.87 -28.52 28.47
C LYS A 73 4.59 -29.56 29.30
N PHE A 74 5.92 -29.49 29.35
CA PHE A 74 6.71 -30.40 30.17
C PHE A 74 6.39 -30.26 31.66
N THR A 75 6.20 -29.03 32.13
CA THR A 75 5.99 -28.74 33.56
C THR A 75 4.54 -28.95 34.02
N SER A 76 3.57 -28.50 33.21
CA SER A 76 2.15 -28.47 33.57
C SER A 76 1.33 -29.61 32.96
N GLY A 77 1.92 -30.44 32.10
CA GLY A 77 1.20 -31.45 31.32
C GLY A 77 0.34 -30.84 30.21
N ASP A 78 -0.71 -31.54 29.79
CA ASP A 78 -1.61 -31.08 28.73
C ASP A 78 -2.64 -30.06 29.23
N PHE A 79 -2.33 -28.77 29.09
CA PHE A 79 -3.25 -27.66 29.38
C PHE A 79 -4.03 -27.15 28.15
N ASN A 80 -3.80 -27.74 26.97
CA ASN A 80 -4.38 -27.30 25.71
C ASN A 80 -5.93 -27.31 25.72
N GLN A 81 -6.55 -28.39 26.20
CA GLN A 81 -8.02 -28.52 26.22
C GLN A 81 -8.65 -27.47 27.13
N VAL A 82 -8.06 -27.23 28.31
CA VAL A 82 -8.53 -26.25 29.28
C VAL A 82 -8.48 -24.83 28.69
N VAL A 83 -7.37 -24.49 28.03
CA VAL A 83 -7.23 -23.17 27.38
C VAL A 83 -8.29 -22.97 26.29
N LEU A 84 -8.52 -23.98 25.44
CA LEU A 84 -9.49 -23.90 24.35
C LEU A 84 -10.94 -23.78 24.85
N GLN A 85 -11.30 -24.49 25.91
CA GLN A 85 -12.65 -24.44 26.49
C GLN A 85 -12.92 -23.10 27.22
N ASN A 86 -11.89 -22.48 27.78
CA ASN A 86 -12.03 -21.24 28.55
C ASN A 86 -11.99 -19.97 27.68
N VAL A 87 -11.90 -20.08 26.35
CA VAL A 87 -11.92 -18.91 25.45
C VAL A 87 -13.35 -18.36 25.34
N THR A 88 -13.60 -17.19 25.95
CA THR A 88 -14.90 -16.49 25.85
C THR A 88 -14.79 -15.15 25.14
N ARG A 89 -13.83 -14.30 25.53
CA ARG A 89 -13.59 -12.97 24.94
C ARG A 89 -12.11 -12.77 24.65
N ALA A 90 -11.82 -12.07 23.55
CA ALA A 90 -10.46 -11.70 23.20
C ALA A 90 -9.93 -10.59 24.12
N GLN A 91 -8.77 -10.84 24.74
CA GLN A 91 -8.08 -9.86 25.57
C GLN A 91 -7.37 -8.78 24.73
N VAL A 92 -6.81 -9.20 23.60
CA VAL A 92 -6.14 -8.32 22.64
C VAL A 92 -7.01 -8.18 21.41
N LYS A 93 -7.26 -6.93 21.03
CA LYS A 93 -8.02 -6.59 19.84
C LYS A 93 -7.19 -5.65 18.97
N VAL A 94 -7.60 -5.52 17.71
CA VAL A 94 -6.88 -4.71 16.70
C VAL A 94 -7.81 -3.63 16.19
N ARG A 95 -7.34 -2.38 16.22
CA ARG A 95 -8.05 -1.23 15.66
C ARG A 95 -7.38 -0.80 14.37
N SER A 96 -8.18 -0.46 13.37
CA SER A 96 -7.67 0.12 12.13
C SER A 96 -7.66 1.64 12.22
N ARG A 97 -6.52 2.22 11.87
CA ARG A 97 -6.28 3.66 11.70
C ARG A 97 -5.94 3.92 10.23
N LYS A 98 -6.28 5.11 9.74
CA LYS A 98 -5.89 5.55 8.40
C LYS A 98 -4.71 6.53 8.52
N ASP A 99 -3.65 6.27 7.78
CA ASP A 99 -2.52 7.17 7.62
C ASP A 99 -2.45 7.67 6.17
N ASN A 100 -1.95 8.87 5.94
CA ASN A 100 -1.92 9.48 4.61
C ASN A 100 -0.49 9.73 4.16
N VAL A 101 -0.07 9.01 3.13
CA VAL A 101 1.27 9.14 2.55
C VAL A 101 1.14 9.64 1.11
N ALA A 102 1.56 10.89 0.86
CA ALA A 102 1.55 11.52 -0.47
C ALA A 102 0.17 11.46 -1.20
N GLY A 103 -0.92 11.57 -0.43
CA GLY A 103 -2.29 11.50 -0.94
C GLY A 103 -2.79 10.07 -1.19
N VAL A 104 -2.20 9.08 -0.52
CA VAL A 104 -2.65 7.68 -0.50
C VAL A 104 -2.98 7.32 0.94
N THR A 105 -4.22 6.90 1.18
CA THR A 105 -4.65 6.44 2.51
C THR A 105 -4.22 4.99 2.73
N LEU A 106 -3.30 4.78 3.66
CA LEU A 106 -2.82 3.46 4.07
C LEU A 106 -3.53 3.03 5.36
N PRO A 107 -4.01 1.79 5.45
CA PRO A 107 -4.52 1.23 6.68
C PRO A 107 -3.35 0.81 7.59
N ILE A 108 -3.34 1.34 8.81
CA ILE A 108 -2.44 0.96 9.89
C ILE A 108 -3.24 0.21 10.94
N PHE A 109 -2.67 -0.85 11.49
CA PHE A 109 -3.25 -1.59 12.60
C PHE A 109 -2.55 -1.23 13.91
N GLU A 110 -3.36 -0.93 14.94
CA GLU A 110 -2.91 -0.67 16.30
C GLU A 110 -3.48 -1.75 17.22
N CYS A 111 -2.63 -2.39 18.02
CA CYS A 111 -3.06 -3.34 19.03
C CYS A 111 -3.59 -2.59 20.27
N TYR A 112 -4.76 -2.99 20.77
CA TYR A 112 -5.32 -2.46 22.00
C TYR A 112 -5.73 -3.61 22.91
N GLN A 113 -5.40 -3.48 24.20
CA GLN A 113 -5.74 -4.47 25.22
C GLN A 113 -7.01 -4.00 25.92
N GLU A 114 -8.08 -4.76 25.76
CA GLU A 114 -9.41 -4.41 26.24
C GLU A 114 -9.99 -5.62 26.97
N GLY A 115 -9.33 -6.04 28.05
CA GLY A 115 -9.84 -7.15 28.84
C GLY A 115 -8.94 -7.64 29.98
N THR A 116 -9.62 -8.11 31.01
CA THR A 116 -9.14 -8.91 32.14
C THR A 116 -8.60 -10.27 31.68
N ASP A 117 -7.61 -10.80 32.41
CA ASP A 117 -7.03 -12.12 32.13
C ASP A 117 -8.04 -13.24 32.44
N THR A 118 -8.72 -13.76 31.41
CA THR A 118 -9.68 -14.88 31.56
C THR A 118 -9.02 -16.18 32.04
N ASN A 119 -7.70 -16.31 31.83
CA ASN A 119 -6.91 -17.49 32.15
C ASN A 119 -5.97 -17.27 33.36
N GLU A 120 -6.19 -16.27 34.20
CA GLU A 120 -5.32 -15.97 35.34
C GLU A 120 -5.15 -17.16 36.29
N LEU A 121 -6.21 -17.98 36.43
CA LEU A 121 -6.24 -19.17 37.28
C LEU A 121 -5.69 -20.44 36.60
N ALA A 122 -5.34 -20.39 35.31
CA ALA A 122 -4.84 -21.56 34.57
C ALA A 122 -3.42 -21.92 35.04
N GLY A 123 -3.26 -23.10 35.66
CA GLY A 123 -1.97 -23.61 36.12
C GLY A 123 -1.59 -23.32 37.58
N LEU A 124 -2.56 -22.90 38.41
CA LEU A 124 -2.39 -22.66 39.85
C LEU A 124 -1.81 -23.87 40.61
N ALA A 125 -2.17 -25.09 40.21
CA ALA A 125 -1.72 -26.31 40.88
C ALA A 125 -0.30 -26.76 40.47
N ARG A 126 0.12 -26.53 39.22
CA ARG A 126 1.43 -26.93 38.67
C ARG A 126 1.87 -26.03 37.51
N GLY A 127 3.04 -25.38 37.66
CA GLY A 127 3.72 -24.70 36.56
C GLY A 127 3.18 -23.32 36.14
N GLY A 128 2.35 -22.66 36.97
CA GLY A 128 1.78 -21.34 36.68
C GLY A 128 2.81 -20.25 36.30
N GLN A 129 4.04 -20.28 36.86
CA GLN A 129 5.10 -19.35 36.47
C GLN A 129 5.54 -19.53 35.01
N LYS A 130 5.61 -20.77 34.51
CA LYS A 130 5.97 -21.08 33.12
C LYS A 130 4.85 -20.69 32.17
N LEU A 131 3.59 -20.88 32.57
CA LEU A 131 2.42 -20.41 31.82
C LEU A 131 2.36 -18.88 31.74
N GLY A 132 2.72 -18.17 32.82
CA GLY A 132 2.84 -16.71 32.81
C GLY A 132 3.91 -16.21 31.84
N LYS A 133 5.09 -16.85 31.82
CA LYS A 133 6.16 -16.55 30.85
C LYS A 133 5.70 -16.82 29.40
N LEU A 134 5.05 -17.96 29.17
CA LEU A 134 4.46 -18.30 27.88
C LEU A 134 3.48 -17.21 27.40
N LYS A 135 2.55 -16.78 28.25
CA LYS A 135 1.59 -15.72 27.91
C LYS A 135 2.29 -14.43 27.49
N LYS A 136 3.33 -13.99 28.23
CA LYS A 136 4.10 -12.79 27.89
C LYS A 136 4.80 -12.92 26.53
N ASN A 137 5.47 -14.05 26.29
CA ASN A 137 6.19 -14.28 25.03
C ASN A 137 5.24 -14.33 23.83
N TYR A 138 4.08 -14.98 23.95
CA TYR A 138 3.06 -14.97 22.90
C TYR A 138 2.38 -13.60 22.73
N PHE A 139 2.20 -12.84 23.80
CA PHE A 139 1.66 -11.49 23.72
C PHE A 139 2.59 -10.56 22.93
N GLU A 140 3.89 -10.61 23.20
CA GLU A 140 4.90 -9.87 22.43
C GLU A 140 4.95 -10.31 20.96
N ALA A 141 4.88 -11.63 20.71
CA ALA A 141 4.82 -12.16 19.36
C ALA A 141 3.58 -11.68 18.59
N VAL A 142 2.40 -11.67 19.22
CA VAL A 142 1.15 -11.16 18.63
C VAL A 142 1.25 -9.67 18.34
N LYS A 143 1.81 -8.87 19.26
CA LYS A 143 2.02 -7.44 19.05
C LYS A 143 2.89 -7.17 17.82
N LEU A 144 3.99 -7.90 17.67
CA LEU A 144 4.88 -7.77 16.52
C LEU A 144 4.25 -8.30 15.22
N LEU A 145 3.42 -9.35 15.29
CA LEU A 145 2.63 -9.84 14.15
C LEU A 145 1.63 -8.80 13.65
N VAL A 146 0.96 -8.07 14.56
CA VAL A 146 0.04 -6.99 14.18
C VAL A 146 0.79 -5.85 13.48
N GLU A 147 1.97 -5.48 13.98
CA GLU A 147 2.83 -4.49 13.33
C GLU A 147 3.29 -4.95 11.94
N LEU A 148 3.71 -6.20 11.81
CA LEU A 148 4.10 -6.79 10.52
C LEU A 148 2.92 -6.81 9.54
N ALA A 149 1.72 -7.19 9.99
CA ALA A 149 0.51 -7.20 9.17
C ALA A 149 0.13 -5.78 8.70
N SER A 150 0.33 -4.77 9.54
CA SER A 150 0.17 -3.36 9.20
C SER A 150 1.11 -2.94 8.07
N LEU A 151 2.39 -3.28 8.19
CA LEU A 151 3.39 -3.00 7.17
C LEU A 151 3.09 -3.73 5.85
N GLN A 152 2.71 -5.01 5.91
CA GLN A 152 2.37 -5.82 4.73
C GLN A 152 1.14 -5.29 3.99
N THR A 153 0.09 -4.94 4.72
CA THR A 153 -1.14 -4.39 4.12
C THR A 153 -0.88 -3.02 3.48
N SER A 154 -0.11 -2.17 4.18
CA SER A 154 0.37 -0.90 3.64
C SER A 154 1.24 -1.09 2.40
N PHE A 155 2.07 -2.14 2.36
CA PHE A 155 2.94 -2.44 1.23
C PHE A 155 2.16 -2.85 -0.02
N ILE A 156 1.19 -3.76 0.11
CA ILE A 156 0.36 -4.23 -1.01
C ILE A 156 -0.49 -3.09 -1.58
N THR A 157 -1.10 -2.30 -0.70
CA THR A 157 -1.90 -1.14 -1.11
C THR A 157 -1.03 -0.11 -1.84
N LEU A 158 0.15 0.21 -1.30
CA LEU A 158 1.07 1.18 -1.91
C LEU A 158 1.65 0.68 -3.25
N ASP A 159 1.96 -0.60 -3.40
CA ASP A 159 2.39 -1.20 -4.68
C ASP A 159 1.33 -1.04 -5.78
N SER A 160 0.06 -1.31 -5.46
CA SER A 160 -1.04 -1.16 -6.41
C SER A 160 -1.18 0.29 -6.90
N VAL A 161 -0.97 1.26 -6.00
CA VAL A 161 -1.05 2.69 -6.30
C VAL A 161 0.17 3.16 -7.11
N ILE A 162 1.37 2.65 -6.82
CA ILE A 162 2.56 2.92 -7.63
C ILE A 162 2.36 2.41 -9.05
N LYS A 163 1.90 1.15 -9.21
CA LYS A 163 1.66 0.56 -10.54
C LYS A 163 0.64 1.36 -11.35
N THR A 164 -0.47 1.76 -10.74
CA THR A 164 -1.48 2.59 -11.41
C THR A 164 -0.97 4.00 -11.73
N THR A 165 -0.15 4.59 -10.86
CA THR A 165 0.47 5.91 -11.11
C THR A 165 1.47 5.82 -12.27
N ASN A 166 2.36 4.83 -12.29
CA ASN A 166 3.32 4.61 -13.38
C ASN A 166 2.62 4.32 -14.71
N ARG A 167 1.54 3.51 -14.71
CA ARG A 167 0.73 3.31 -15.91
C ARG A 167 0.14 4.61 -16.44
N ARG A 168 -0.33 5.51 -15.56
CA ARG A 168 -0.86 6.83 -15.95
C ARG A 168 0.25 7.73 -16.51
N VAL A 169 1.42 7.75 -15.89
CA VAL A 169 2.60 8.50 -16.38
C VAL A 169 2.96 8.03 -17.79
N ASN A 170 3.10 6.72 -17.99
CA ASN A 170 3.44 6.13 -19.30
C ASN A 170 2.34 6.38 -20.34
N ALA A 171 1.07 6.33 -19.96
CA ALA A 171 -0.03 6.66 -20.87
C ALA A 171 0.01 8.13 -21.31
N ILE A 172 0.38 9.05 -20.42
CA ILE A 172 0.54 10.46 -20.78
C ILE A 172 1.73 10.64 -21.73
N GLU A 173 2.87 10.03 -21.40
CA GLU A 173 4.13 10.18 -22.14
C GLU A 173 4.07 9.56 -23.54
N TYR A 174 3.58 8.33 -23.68
CA TYR A 174 3.64 7.59 -24.95
C TYR A 174 2.36 7.59 -25.77
N VAL A 175 1.19 7.92 -25.17
CA VAL A 175 -0.09 7.88 -25.88
C VAL A 175 -0.70 9.27 -26.01
N ILE A 176 -0.84 10.02 -24.91
CA ILE A 176 -1.60 11.27 -24.92
C ILE A 176 -0.78 12.41 -25.54
N ILE A 177 0.46 12.63 -25.11
CA ILE A 177 1.31 13.71 -25.64
C ILE A 177 1.51 13.54 -27.17
N PRO A 178 1.96 12.37 -27.68
CA PRO A 178 2.15 12.20 -29.12
C PRO A 178 0.85 12.28 -29.93
N ARG A 179 -0.30 11.96 -29.33
CA ARG A 179 -1.60 12.11 -29.98
C ARG A 179 -2.03 13.57 -30.06
N ILE A 180 -1.72 14.38 -29.05
CA ILE A 180 -1.99 15.82 -29.08
C ILE A 180 -1.05 16.50 -30.08
N ASP A 181 0.24 16.15 -30.10
CA ASP A 181 1.22 16.69 -31.06
C ASP A 181 0.80 16.41 -32.51
N ARG A 182 0.48 15.15 -32.85
CA ARG A 182 -0.04 14.81 -34.19
C ARG A 182 -1.34 15.51 -34.56
N THR A 183 -2.16 15.88 -33.56
CA THR A 183 -3.38 16.65 -33.81
C THR A 183 -3.05 18.13 -34.02
N LEU A 184 -2.07 18.69 -33.30
CA LEU A 184 -1.59 20.05 -33.51
C LEU A 184 -0.99 20.21 -34.91
N ASP A 185 -0.12 19.29 -35.32
CA ASP A 185 0.52 19.30 -36.65
C ASP A 185 -0.52 19.28 -37.78
N TYR A 186 -1.59 18.50 -37.60
CA TYR A 186 -2.72 18.45 -38.53
C TYR A 186 -3.50 19.77 -38.60
N ILE A 187 -3.80 20.39 -37.45
CA ILE A 187 -4.51 21.68 -37.44
C ILE A 187 -3.65 22.77 -38.09
N THR A 188 -2.33 22.77 -37.83
CA THR A 188 -1.42 23.75 -38.46
C THR A 188 -1.37 23.55 -39.97
N SER A 189 -1.23 22.31 -40.46
CA SER A 189 -1.18 22.06 -41.90
C SER A 189 -2.47 22.47 -42.62
N GLU A 190 -3.63 22.22 -42.01
CA GLU A 190 -4.94 22.59 -42.61
C GLU A 190 -5.19 24.10 -42.59
N LEU A 191 -4.72 24.81 -41.56
CA LEU A 191 -4.83 26.27 -41.51
C LEU A 191 -3.86 26.92 -42.50
N ASP A 192 -2.64 26.42 -42.62
CA ASP A 192 -1.67 26.90 -43.60
C ASP A 192 -2.17 26.69 -45.04
N GLU A 193 -2.87 25.58 -45.31
CA GLU A 193 -3.45 25.32 -46.64
C GLU A 193 -4.61 26.27 -46.95
N ARG A 194 -5.50 26.53 -45.99
CA ARG A 194 -6.56 27.54 -46.15
C ARG A 194 -6.01 28.95 -46.36
N GLU A 195 -4.95 29.31 -45.64
CA GLU A 195 -4.29 30.60 -45.82
C GLU A 195 -3.64 30.72 -47.22
N ARG A 196 -3.20 29.60 -47.83
CA ARG A 196 -2.77 29.60 -49.24
C ARG A 196 -3.95 29.75 -50.19
N GLU A 197 -5.04 29.02 -49.99
CA GLU A 197 -6.24 29.12 -50.82
C GLU A 197 -6.84 30.53 -50.83
N GLU A 198 -6.81 31.25 -49.71
CA GLU A 198 -7.27 32.65 -49.63
C GLU A 198 -6.33 33.64 -50.33
N PHE A 199 -5.08 33.26 -50.61
CA PHE A 199 -4.07 34.12 -51.21
C PHE A 199 -4.03 34.03 -52.76
N PHE A 200 -4.60 32.97 -53.34
CA PHE A 200 -4.71 32.72 -54.78
C PHE A 200 -6.11 33.06 -55.31
#